data_AF-A0A964E1Z7-F1
#
_entry.id   AF-A0A964E1Z7-F1
#
_cell.length_a   1.000
_cell.length_b   1.000
_cell.length_c   1.000
_cell.angle_alpha   90.00
_cell.angle_beta   90.00
_cell.angle_gamma   90.00
#
_symmetry.space_group_name_H-M   'P 1'
#
loop_
_entity.id
_entity.type
_entity.pdbx_description
1 polymer ?
#
loop_
_entity_poly.entity_id
_entity_poly.type
_entity_poly.pdbx_seq_one_letter_code
_entity_poly.pdbx_strand_id
1 'polypeptide(L)'
;MTGLSETEHIIRGFQAGGVDYVTKPVVPNELLARIERHLARGQTARIARTAIDLTGRFLIAVDADAKVVWSTPKASHLIADCLGSYDSASFTLPSGLLDWLSRPLDSVSSSVTVRMGDRSVQATYIGRVSDQGIILRLSLDDQEADKGKLQKAAAHAVRVLSSI
;
A
#
# COMPACT_ATOMS: atom_id res chain seq x y z
N MET A 1 -38.45 -32.86 2.30
CA MET A 1 -37.71 -31.72 2.86
C MET A 1 -36.26 -32.16 3.03
N THR A 2 -35.36 -31.77 2.12
CA THR A 2 -33.97 -32.26 2.03
C THR A 2 -33.01 -31.23 2.65
N GLY A 3 -32.95 -31.20 3.99
CA GLY A 3 -32.08 -30.26 4.73
C GLY A 3 -30.62 -30.72 4.87
N LEU A 4 -30.30 -31.96 4.51
CA LEU A 4 -28.95 -32.54 4.68
C LEU A 4 -27.97 -32.20 3.53
N SER A 5 -28.47 -31.80 2.35
CA SER A 5 -27.64 -31.63 1.14
C SER A 5 -27.19 -30.19 0.87
N GLU A 6 -27.92 -29.18 1.36
CA GLU A 6 -27.57 -27.78 1.04
C GLU A 6 -26.27 -27.35 1.73
N THR A 7 -26.06 -27.74 2.99
CA THR A 7 -24.87 -27.36 3.75
C THR A 7 -23.59 -27.95 3.17
N GLU A 8 -23.61 -29.22 2.73
CA GLU A 8 -22.44 -29.84 2.09
C GLU A 8 -22.08 -29.17 0.76
N HIS A 9 -23.08 -28.74 -0.03
CA HIS A 9 -22.85 -28.03 -1.28
C HIS A 9 -22.31 -26.63 -1.05
N ILE A 10 -22.79 -25.92 -0.02
CA ILE A 10 -22.26 -24.62 0.37
C ILE A 10 -20.79 -24.74 0.78
N ILE A 11 -20.46 -25.72 1.63
CA ILE A 11 -19.07 -25.96 2.08
C ILE A 11 -18.16 -26.27 0.88
N ARG A 12 -18.59 -27.14 -0.04
CA ARG A 12 -17.83 -27.43 -1.26
C ARG A 12 -17.65 -26.18 -2.13
N GLY A 13 -18.68 -25.33 -2.24
CA GLY A 13 -18.60 -24.06 -2.95
C GLY A 13 -17.55 -23.10 -2.38
N PHE A 14 -17.49 -22.99 -1.04
CA PHE A 14 -16.45 -22.20 -0.37
C PHE A 14 -15.05 -22.79 -0.52
N GLN A 15 -14.90 -24.12 -0.40
CA GLN A 15 -13.61 -24.80 -0.62
C GLN A 15 -13.10 -24.66 -2.06
N ALA A 16 -14.00 -24.51 -3.03
CA ALA A 16 -13.67 -24.24 -4.43
C ALA A 16 -13.36 -22.75 -4.70
N GLY A 17 -13.35 -21.88 -3.68
CA GLY A 17 -13.03 -20.46 -3.80
C GLY A 17 -14.23 -19.52 -3.92
N GLY A 18 -15.46 -20.02 -3.74
CA GLY A 18 -16.64 -19.16 -3.59
C GLY A 18 -16.52 -18.27 -2.35
N VAL A 19 -16.96 -17.01 -2.44
CA VAL A 19 -16.84 -16.02 -1.35
C VAL A 19 -18.17 -15.62 -0.74
N ASP A 20 -19.28 -16.08 -1.33
CA ASP A 20 -20.65 -15.90 -0.87
C ASP A 20 -21.53 -17.03 -1.46
N TYR A 21 -22.66 -17.31 -0.82
CA TYR A 21 -23.64 -18.28 -1.31
C TYR A 21 -25.05 -17.69 -1.24
N VAL A 22 -25.92 -18.14 -2.16
CA VAL A 22 -27.33 -17.74 -2.19
C VAL A 22 -28.17 -18.99 -2.35
N THR A 23 -29.13 -19.16 -1.46
CA THR A 23 -30.09 -20.27 -1.51
C THR A 23 -31.18 -19.99 -2.55
N LYS A 24 -31.71 -21.05 -3.16
CA LYS A 24 -32.86 -20.94 -4.05
C LYS A 24 -34.17 -20.94 -3.22
N PRO A 25 -35.25 -20.28 -3.69
CA PRO A 25 -35.31 -19.42 -4.88
C PRO A 25 -34.61 -18.07 -4.66
N VAL A 26 -33.91 -17.59 -5.68
CA VAL A 26 -33.13 -16.35 -5.60
C VAL A 26 -34.07 -15.14 -5.59
N VAL A 27 -33.88 -14.24 -4.64
CA VAL A 27 -34.58 -12.94 -4.58
C VAL A 27 -33.71 -11.87 -5.26
N PRO A 28 -34.14 -11.28 -6.40
CA PRO A 28 -33.30 -10.37 -7.20
C PRO A 28 -32.74 -9.18 -6.42
N ASN A 29 -33.56 -8.57 -5.55
CA ASN A 29 -33.14 -7.42 -4.75
C ASN A 29 -32.07 -7.81 -3.70
N GLU A 30 -32.16 -9.01 -3.11
CA GLU A 30 -31.15 -9.51 -2.19
C GLU A 30 -29.83 -9.79 -2.91
N LEU A 31 -29.91 -10.39 -4.11
CA LEU A 31 -28.73 -10.67 -4.93
C LEU A 31 -28.02 -9.37 -5.33
N LEU A 32 -28.76 -8.35 -5.77
CA LEU A 32 -28.20 -7.04 -6.11
C LEU A 32 -27.48 -6.41 -4.92
N ALA A 33 -28.11 -6.38 -3.73
CA ALA A 33 -27.48 -5.84 -2.52
C ALA A 33 -26.20 -6.58 -2.13
N ARG A 34 -26.15 -7.91 -2.33
CA ARG A 34 -24.93 -8.71 -2.10
C ARG A 34 -23.84 -8.40 -3.12
N ILE A 35 -24.18 -8.31 -4.41
CA ILE A 35 -23.23 -7.91 -5.47
C ILE A 35 -22.66 -6.52 -5.16
N GLU A 36 -23.51 -5.54 -4.85
CA GLU A 36 -23.10 -4.19 -4.50
C GLU A 36 -22.16 -4.17 -3.29
N ARG A 37 -22.44 -4.97 -2.25
CA ARG A 37 -21.58 -5.10 -1.07
C ARG A 37 -20.19 -5.65 -1.43
N HIS A 38 -20.11 -6.63 -2.32
CA HIS A 38 -18.84 -7.20 -2.77
C HIS A 38 -18.06 -6.23 -3.66
N LEU A 39 -18.75 -5.51 -4.55
CA LEU A 39 -18.13 -4.51 -5.42
C LEU A 39 -17.63 -3.29 -4.63
N ALA A 40 -18.43 -2.77 -3.69
CA ALA A 40 -18.07 -1.61 -2.88
C ALA A 40 -16.83 -1.83 -2.02
N ARG A 41 -16.64 -3.05 -1.49
CA ARG A 41 -15.46 -3.41 -0.67
C ARG A 41 -14.14 -3.35 -1.45
N GLY A 42 -14.16 -3.60 -2.76
CA GLY A 42 -12.98 -3.54 -3.61
C GLY A 42 -12.80 -2.21 -4.34
N GLN A 43 -13.89 -1.54 -4.69
CA GLN A 43 -13.85 -0.36 -5.55
C GLN A 43 -13.18 0.84 -4.87
N THR A 44 -13.51 1.12 -3.62
CA THR A 44 -12.92 2.26 -2.89
C THR A 44 -11.40 2.10 -2.74
N ALA A 45 -10.93 0.91 -2.39
CA ALA A 45 -9.50 0.62 -2.29
C ALA A 45 -8.78 0.75 -3.64
N ARG A 46 -9.41 0.28 -4.73
CA ARG A 46 -8.89 0.45 -6.10
C ARG A 46 -8.82 1.92 -6.49
N ILE A 47 -9.87 2.70 -6.27
CA ILE A 47 -9.90 4.13 -6.58
C ILE A 47 -8.81 4.86 -5.79
N ALA A 48 -8.65 4.57 -4.49
CA ALA A 48 -7.61 5.18 -3.66
C ALA A 48 -6.20 4.85 -4.20
N ARG A 49 -5.95 3.58 -4.57
CA ARG A 49 -4.66 3.16 -5.15
C ARG A 49 -4.39 3.85 -6.49
N THR A 50 -5.38 3.88 -7.38
CA THR A 50 -5.27 4.58 -8.67
C THR A 50 -5.01 6.07 -8.47
N ALA A 51 -5.71 6.73 -7.54
CA ALA A 51 -5.48 8.13 -7.22
C ALA A 51 -4.04 8.37 -6.74
N ILE A 52 -3.52 7.50 -5.86
CA ILE A 52 -2.13 7.56 -5.40
C ILE A 52 -1.15 7.38 -6.56
N ASP A 53 -1.37 6.40 -7.43
CA ASP A 53 -0.50 6.12 -8.59
C ASP A 53 -0.44 7.33 -9.55
N LEU A 54 -1.56 8.01 -9.76
CA LEU A 54 -1.67 9.21 -10.60
C LEU A 54 -0.95 10.42 -10.00
N THR A 55 -0.72 10.49 -8.67
CA THR A 55 0.04 11.60 -8.07
C THR A 55 1.50 11.63 -8.48
N GLY A 56 2.01 10.55 -9.08
CA GLY A 56 3.40 10.45 -9.52
C GLY A 56 4.41 10.35 -8.37
N ARG A 57 3.95 10.13 -7.13
CA ARG A 57 4.82 9.98 -5.96
C ARG A 57 5.39 8.57 -5.88
N PHE A 58 6.65 8.48 -5.47
CA PHE A 58 7.28 7.21 -5.15
C PHE A 58 6.94 6.87 -3.69
N LEU A 59 5.99 5.98 -3.47
CA LEU A 59 5.61 5.53 -2.13
C LEU A 59 5.86 4.03 -2.00
N ILE A 60 6.33 3.63 -0.81
CA ILE A 60 6.46 2.23 -0.41
C ILE A 60 5.87 2.05 0.98
N ALA A 61 5.34 0.86 1.25
CA ALA A 61 4.99 0.41 2.59
C ALA A 61 5.90 -0.75 2.98
N VAL A 62 6.42 -0.70 4.20
CA VAL A 62 7.33 -1.71 4.75
C VAL A 62 6.74 -2.29 6.02
N ASP A 63 6.85 -3.60 6.22
CA ASP A 63 6.42 -4.27 7.45
C ASP A 63 7.44 -4.09 8.60
N ALA A 64 7.17 -4.74 9.72
CA ALA A 64 8.05 -4.72 10.90
C ALA A 64 9.42 -5.38 10.65
N ASP A 65 9.51 -6.31 9.69
CA ASP A 65 10.76 -6.94 9.25
C ASP A 65 11.46 -6.12 8.15
N ALA A 66 10.95 -4.91 7.89
CA ALA A 66 11.41 -3.99 6.87
C ALA A 66 11.36 -4.55 5.43
N LYS A 67 10.44 -5.48 5.17
CA LYS A 67 10.14 -5.98 3.82
C LYS A 67 9.12 -5.07 3.16
N VAL A 68 9.30 -4.81 1.87
CA VAL A 68 8.31 -4.05 1.10
C VAL A 68 7.08 -4.92 0.85
N VAL A 69 5.96 -4.53 1.45
CA VAL A 69 4.65 -5.20 1.29
C VAL A 69 3.79 -4.54 0.22
N TRP A 70 4.12 -3.30 -0.14
CA TRP A 70 3.41 -2.55 -1.18
C TRP A 70 4.27 -1.39 -1.72
N SER A 71 4.04 -1.03 -2.98
CA SER A 71 4.66 0.12 -3.63
C SER A 71 3.77 0.67 -4.75
N THR A 72 3.97 1.95 -5.07
CA THR A 72 3.43 2.51 -6.33
C THR A 72 4.22 1.98 -7.53
N PRO A 73 3.63 1.86 -8.73
CA PRO A 73 4.35 1.38 -9.92
C PRO A 73 5.63 2.16 -10.21
N LYS A 74 5.59 3.49 -10.04
CA LYS A 74 6.77 4.35 -10.18
C LYS A 74 7.84 4.07 -9.13
N ALA A 75 7.46 3.81 -7.88
CA ALA A 75 8.41 3.42 -6.83
C ALA A 75 9.09 2.10 -7.16
N SER A 76 8.33 1.10 -7.62
CA SER A 76 8.88 -0.18 -8.06
C SER A 76 9.88 -0.01 -9.20
N HIS A 77 9.56 0.84 -10.19
CA HIS A 77 10.47 1.13 -11.30
C HIS A 77 11.75 1.82 -10.81
N LEU A 78 11.64 2.86 -9.98
CA LEU A 78 12.80 3.55 -9.40
C LEU A 78 13.70 2.58 -8.65
N ILE A 79 13.12 1.71 -7.83
CA ILE A 79 13.85 0.72 -7.06
C ILE A 79 14.57 -0.28 -7.98
N ALA A 80 13.87 -0.78 -9.00
CA ALA A 80 14.42 -1.70 -9.99
C ALA A 80 15.60 -1.07 -10.76
N ASP A 81 15.46 0.20 -11.17
CA ASP A 81 16.48 0.95 -11.87
C ASP A 81 17.73 1.18 -11.00
N CYS A 82 17.54 1.45 -9.71
CA CYS A 82 18.66 1.75 -8.80
C CYS A 82 19.44 0.51 -8.34
N LEU A 83 18.81 -0.67 -8.28
CA LEU A 83 19.38 -1.83 -7.59
C LEU A 83 19.65 -3.05 -8.49
N GLY A 84 19.10 -3.06 -9.71
CA GLY A 84 19.28 -4.16 -10.66
C GLY A 84 18.54 -5.43 -10.25
N SER A 85 17.74 -5.98 -11.17
CA SER A 85 16.88 -7.17 -10.98
C SER A 85 15.96 -7.10 -9.75
N TYR A 86 14.81 -6.46 -9.92
CA TYR A 86 13.74 -6.44 -8.93
C TYR A 86 13.00 -7.79 -8.93
N ASP A 87 13.29 -8.64 -7.95
CA ASP A 87 12.33 -9.65 -7.50
C ASP A 87 11.44 -9.02 -6.42
N SER A 88 10.18 -8.76 -6.77
CA SER A 88 9.16 -8.20 -5.88
C SER A 88 8.96 -8.99 -4.58
N ALA A 89 9.34 -10.27 -4.54
CA ALA A 89 9.17 -11.13 -3.36
C ALA A 89 10.35 -11.06 -2.37
N SER A 90 11.52 -10.58 -2.81
CA SER A 90 12.79 -10.69 -2.07
C SER A 90 13.53 -9.36 -1.94
N PHE A 91 12.83 -8.25 -2.09
CA PHE A 91 13.42 -6.93 -1.99
C PHE A 91 13.92 -6.64 -0.57
N THR A 92 15.23 -6.50 -0.43
CA THR A 92 15.88 -6.13 0.83
C THR A 92 16.25 -4.66 0.79
N LEU A 93 15.80 -3.88 1.77
CA LEU A 93 16.15 -2.47 1.87
C LEU A 93 17.66 -2.30 2.13
N PRO A 94 18.29 -1.22 1.64
CA PRO A 94 19.67 -0.91 1.99
C PRO A 94 19.86 -0.80 3.50
N SER A 95 21.02 -1.24 4.01
CA SER A 95 21.34 -1.23 5.45
C SER A 95 21.15 0.15 6.10
N GLY A 96 21.54 1.24 5.43
CA GLY A 96 21.32 2.60 5.95
C GLY A 96 19.85 2.97 6.15
N LEU A 97 18.93 2.34 5.40
CA LEU A 97 17.49 2.52 5.58
C LEU A 97 16.97 1.65 6.73
N LEU A 98 17.48 0.42 6.86
CA LEU A 98 17.19 -0.48 7.98
C LEU A 98 17.62 0.12 9.32
N ASP A 99 18.84 0.65 9.41
CA ASP A 99 19.41 1.31 10.59
C ASP A 99 18.63 2.55 11.02
N TRP A 100 17.94 3.18 10.06
CA TRP A 100 17.08 4.32 10.31
C TRP A 100 15.69 3.87 10.77
N LEU A 101 15.12 2.83 10.15
CA LEU A 101 13.84 2.23 10.54
C LEU A 101 13.88 1.57 11.93
N SER A 102 15.06 1.12 12.39
CA SER A 102 15.24 0.55 13.72
C SER A 102 15.20 1.60 14.85
N ARG A 103 15.19 2.89 14.51
CA ARG A 103 15.11 4.00 15.48
C ARG A 103 13.64 4.43 15.68
N PRO A 104 13.29 5.01 16.84
CA PRO A 104 11.95 5.57 17.05
C PRO A 104 11.67 6.69 16.02
N LEU A 105 10.67 6.48 15.16
CA LEU A 105 10.23 7.45 14.16
C LEU A 105 9.14 8.34 14.77
N ASP A 106 9.55 9.21 15.69
CA ASP A 106 8.64 9.97 16.53
C ASP A 106 8.17 11.31 15.92
N SER A 107 8.69 11.68 14.73
CA SER A 107 8.32 12.94 14.07
C SER A 107 8.01 12.79 12.58
N VAL A 108 7.00 13.54 12.12
CA VAL A 108 6.48 13.66 10.73
C VAL A 108 7.51 14.23 9.73
N SER A 109 8.77 14.41 10.14
CA SER A 109 9.86 14.96 9.31
C SER A 109 11.12 14.10 9.31
N SER A 110 11.05 12.89 9.86
CA SER A 110 12.20 11.97 9.83
C SER A 110 12.49 11.60 8.37
N SER A 111 13.72 11.82 7.94
CA SER A 111 14.18 11.38 6.63
C SER A 111 15.62 10.90 6.69
N VAL A 112 15.97 9.99 5.79
CA VAL A 112 17.33 9.48 5.62
C VAL A 112 17.65 9.46 4.13
N THR A 113 18.85 9.90 3.78
CA THR A 113 19.37 9.75 2.42
C THR A 113 20.22 8.49 2.38
N VAL A 114 19.85 7.57 1.51
CA VAL A 114 20.54 6.29 1.32
C VAL A 114 20.99 6.17 -0.12
N ARG A 115 22.16 5.55 -0.31
CA ARG A 115 22.68 5.26 -1.64
C ARG A 115 22.09 3.93 -2.11
N MET A 116 21.37 3.96 -3.23
CA MET A 116 20.84 2.76 -3.90
C MET A 116 21.55 2.64 -5.24
N GLY A 117 22.51 1.72 -5.34
CA GLY A 117 23.38 1.60 -6.51
C GLY A 117 24.26 2.83 -6.71
N ASP A 118 24.08 3.51 -7.84
CA ASP A 118 24.75 4.75 -8.25
C ASP A 118 23.95 6.02 -7.89
N ARG A 119 22.71 5.87 -7.40
CA ARG A 119 21.82 7.00 -7.11
C ARG A 119 21.67 7.27 -5.61
N SER A 120 21.43 8.53 -5.29
CA SER A 120 21.07 8.98 -3.94
C SER A 120 19.54 9.08 -3.83
N VAL A 121 18.97 8.34 -2.89
CA VAL A 121 17.52 8.27 -2.66
C VAL A 121 17.24 8.75 -1.24
N GLN A 122 16.44 9.80 -1.10
CA GLN A 122 15.93 10.24 0.19
C GLN A 122 14.63 9.49 0.51
N ALA A 123 14.63 8.75 1.60
CA ALA A 123 13.44 8.17 2.20
C ALA A 123 12.90 9.11 3.28
N THR A 124 11.63 9.50 3.19
CA THR A 124 10.92 10.31 4.17
C THR A 124 9.82 9.49 4.82
N TYR A 125 9.74 9.49 6.14
CA TYR A 125 8.64 8.88 6.87
C TYR A 125 7.36 9.70 6.69
N ILE A 126 6.27 9.06 6.28
CA ILE A 126 4.96 9.70 6.09
C ILE A 126 4.03 9.36 7.24
N GLY A 127 4.06 8.12 7.71
CA GLY A 127 3.17 7.65 8.76
C GLY A 127 3.18 6.13 8.89
N ARG A 128 2.44 5.63 9.88
CA ARG A 128 2.25 4.21 10.12
C ARG A 128 0.80 3.83 9.80
N VAL A 129 0.63 2.73 9.09
CA VAL A 129 -0.69 2.12 8.83
C VAL A 129 -0.82 0.94 9.79
N SER A 130 -1.52 1.19 10.90
CA SER A 130 -1.77 0.22 11.98
C SER A 130 -0.50 -0.54 12.43
N ASP A 131 -0.65 -1.80 12.81
CA ASP A 131 0.38 -2.80 13.03
C ASP A 131 0.99 -3.34 11.72
N GLN A 132 0.43 -3.02 10.56
CA GLN A 132 0.77 -3.66 9.29
C GLN A 132 2.00 -3.06 8.61
N GLY A 133 2.39 -1.83 8.95
CA GLY A 133 3.63 -1.28 8.43
C GLY A 133 3.74 0.23 8.43
N ILE A 134 4.88 0.69 7.91
CA ILE A 134 5.27 2.09 7.81
C ILE A 134 5.22 2.51 6.34
N ILE A 135 4.65 3.69 6.07
CA ILE A 135 4.68 4.31 4.74
C ILE A 135 5.87 5.25 4.64
N LEU A 136 6.67 5.05 3.60
CA LEU A 136 7.80 5.89 3.23
C LEU A 136 7.56 6.52 1.85
N ARG A 137 7.99 7.77 1.71
CA ARG A 137 8.12 8.44 0.41
C ARG A 137 9.58 8.43 -0.01
N LEU A 138 9.84 8.02 -1.25
CA LEU A 138 11.15 8.09 -1.87
C LEU A 138 11.24 9.34 -2.77
N SER A 139 12.39 9.98 -2.79
CA SER A 139 12.74 11.04 -3.75
C SER A 139 14.18 10.89 -4.20
N LEU A 140 14.43 11.09 -5.49
CA LEU A 140 15.79 11.13 -6.03
C LEU A 140 16.42 12.47 -5.66
N ASP A 141 17.65 12.41 -5.15
CA ASP A 141 18.45 13.59 -4.83
C ASP A 141 19.28 14.00 -6.07
N ASP A 142 18.58 14.39 -7.15
CA ASP A 142 19.22 15.04 -8.29
C ASP A 142 19.14 16.56 -8.07
N GLN A 143 20.17 17.09 -7.40
CA GLN A 143 20.59 18.50 -7.24
C GLN A 143 19.48 19.59 -7.20
N GLU A 144 19.36 20.21 -6.02
CA GLU A 144 19.00 21.62 -5.75
C GLU A 144 17.60 22.20 -6.08
N ALA A 145 16.74 21.60 -6.89
CA ALA A 145 15.50 22.30 -7.31
C ALA A 145 14.29 22.20 -6.35
N ASP A 146 14.24 21.21 -5.44
CA ASP A 146 12.97 20.86 -4.76
C ASP A 146 13.00 20.83 -3.22
N LYS A 147 14.16 21.12 -2.61
CA LYS A 147 14.33 21.18 -1.14
C LYS A 147 13.37 22.16 -0.46
N GLY A 148 12.96 23.24 -1.14
CA GLY A 148 12.05 24.27 -0.61
C GLY A 148 10.55 23.99 -0.80
N LYS A 149 10.15 23.12 -1.75
CA LYS A 149 8.73 22.85 -2.05
C LYS A 149 8.19 21.64 -1.30
N LEU A 150 9.04 20.65 -1.01
CA LEU A 150 8.65 19.40 -0.34
C LEU A 150 8.32 19.56 1.16
N GLN A 151 8.96 20.50 1.87
CA GLN A 151 8.59 20.83 3.26
C GLN A 151 7.23 21.54 3.34
N LYS A 152 6.91 22.44 2.39
CA LYS A 152 5.65 23.18 2.40
C LYS A 152 4.45 22.33 1.97
N ALA A 153 4.62 21.41 1.01
CA ALA A 153 3.53 20.54 0.55
C ALA A 153 3.15 19.45 1.56
N ALA A 154 4.12 18.90 2.31
CA ALA A 154 3.87 17.92 3.37
C ALA A 154 3.11 18.55 4.55
N ALA A 155 3.49 19.78 4.94
CA ALA A 155 2.78 20.53 6.00
C ALA A 155 1.33 20.88 5.62
N HIS A 156 1.04 21.11 4.33
CA HIS A 156 -0.30 21.43 3.87
C HIS A 156 -1.23 20.21 3.82
N ALA A 157 -0.73 19.05 3.39
CA ALA A 157 -1.54 17.82 3.27
C ALA A 157 -1.96 17.25 4.64
N VAL A 158 -1.09 17.34 5.66
CA VAL A 158 -1.41 16.90 7.03
C VAL A 158 -2.51 17.78 7.65
N ARG A 159 -2.57 19.07 7.30
CA ARG A 159 -3.58 20.00 7.84
C ARG A 159 -4.98 19.78 7.26
N VAL A 160 -5.10 19.22 6.06
CA VAL A 160 -6.39 18.98 5.40
C VAL A 160 -7.08 17.72 5.93
N LEU A 161 -6.32 16.74 6.44
CA LEU A 161 -6.87 15.49 6.98
C LEU A 161 -7.15 15.52 8.49
N SER A 162 -6.76 16.59 9.20
CA SER A 162 -7.07 16.81 10.62
C SER A 162 -8.29 17.73 10.85
N SER A 163 -8.99 18.12 9.79
CA SER A 163 -10.17 19.01 9.83
C SER A 163 -11.45 18.37 9.28
N ILE A 164 -11.48 17.03 9.19
CA ILE A 164 -12.68 16.21 8.96
C ILE A 164 -12.72 15.18 10.08
#